data_AF-A0A199UX35-F1
#
_entry.id   AF-A0A199UX35-F1
#
_cell.length_a   1.000
_cell.length_b   1.000
_cell.length_c   1.000
_cell.angle_alpha   90.00
_cell.angle_beta   90.00
_cell.angle_gamma   90.00
#
_symmetry.space_group_name_H-M   'P 1'
#
loop_
_entity.id
_entity.type
_entity.pdbx_description
1 polymer ?
#
loop_
_entity_poly.entity_id
_entity_poly.type
_entity_poly.pdbx_seq_one_letter_code
_entity_poly.pdbx_strand_id
1 'polypeptide(L)'
;MGGVLVQVLGFCFWAFMWFAGSTVIVNPTTTPTPSAGGGGGGGGGNQQPGPATAVAAAAAAIAVDGTKAVATTDGDFVCATLDWWPPEKCDYGTCSWGLASLLNLDLSNNILLNAVKAFSPLKLRLGGSLQDKLIYDTGDPQQPCNPFVKSTSDMFGFSEGCLPLQRWDELNDFFRKTGAVIIFGLNALNGRIRLRDGSLGGPWNSTNAASFIQYTVDKGVDSRLINRILDPSYLDSEISTFRNLQGILKASGTSTVAWVGEAGGAYNSGHHLVTDAFVFSFWYLDQLGMAAKYDTKSYCRQTLIGGNYGLLNTTTFEPNPDYYSALLWHRLMGTNVLSVNFKGTNKIRAYVHCAKESNGITVLLINLSSDTTTQVSVATGDGVDNVARDSIHNGQGSRKLSRTPRLTKENGVTREEYHLTPKDGNLHSQTMLLNGNALSVDSDGNIPELEPVEVDATQPISVAPYSIVFAHIPNFDAPACR
;
A
#
# COMPACT_ATOMS: atom_id res chain seq x y z
N MET A 1 -24.47 20.30 17.98
CA MET A 1 -24.08 21.73 18.02
C MET A 1 -22.57 21.74 17.94
N GLY A 2 -21.90 21.98 16.81
CA GLY A 2 -22.04 23.12 15.91
C GLY A 2 -21.05 24.20 16.39
N GLY A 3 -19.90 24.35 15.72
CA GLY A 3 -18.95 25.41 16.08
C GLY A 3 -17.53 25.19 15.56
N VAL A 4 -17.29 25.68 14.34
CA VAL A 4 -16.01 25.81 13.65
C VAL A 4 -15.13 26.87 14.30
N LEU A 5 -13.84 26.58 14.51
CA LEU A 5 -12.79 27.60 14.52
C LEU A 5 -11.62 27.07 13.68
N VAL A 6 -11.68 27.36 12.37
CA VAL A 6 -10.64 27.06 11.40
C VAL A 6 -9.79 28.30 11.23
N GLN A 7 -8.54 28.24 11.67
CA GLN A 7 -7.50 29.18 11.27
C GLN A 7 -6.25 28.42 10.83
N VAL A 8 -6.03 28.48 9.52
CA VAL A 8 -4.76 28.62 8.79
C VAL A 8 -3.55 27.91 9.40
N LEU A 9 -3.29 26.69 8.91
CA LEU A 9 -2.01 26.07 8.57
C LEU A 9 -2.36 24.70 7.94
N GLY A 10 -1.63 24.25 6.92
CA GLY A 10 -1.96 23.04 6.15
C GLY A 10 -2.29 21.85 7.04
N PHE A 11 -3.55 21.41 7.01
CA PHE A 11 -4.03 20.29 7.81
C PHE A 11 -3.55 18.98 7.19
N CYS A 12 -2.61 18.29 7.85
CA CYS A 12 -2.58 16.83 7.82
C CYS A 12 -3.82 16.35 8.59
N PHE A 13 -4.89 15.99 7.88
CA PHE A 13 -5.98 15.23 8.49
C PHE A 13 -5.43 13.85 8.86
N TRP A 14 -5.21 13.59 10.16
CA TRP A 14 -5.13 12.23 10.68
C TRP A 14 -6.55 11.65 10.69
N ALA A 15 -7.05 11.25 9.52
CA ALA A 15 -8.22 10.40 9.45
C ALA A 15 -7.76 8.96 9.71
N PHE A 16 -7.97 8.47 10.92
CA PHE A 16 -7.78 7.07 11.25
C PHE A 16 -8.84 6.22 10.52
N MET A 17 -8.55 5.83 9.28
CA MET A 17 -9.37 4.88 8.52
C MET A 17 -9.02 3.44 8.97
N TRP A 18 -9.33 3.12 10.23
CA TRP A 18 -9.28 1.74 10.74
C TRP A 18 -10.64 1.07 10.54
N PHE A 19 -10.66 -0.26 10.42
CA PHE A 19 -11.88 -1.01 10.69
C PHE A 19 -12.34 -0.71 12.12
N ALA A 20 -13.35 0.14 12.27
CA ALA A 20 -14.02 0.37 13.54
C ALA A 20 -14.79 -0.89 13.93
N GLY A 21 -14.15 -1.77 14.71
CA GLY A 21 -14.80 -2.86 15.42
C GLY A 21 -14.92 -2.50 16.89
N SER A 22 -16.14 -2.20 17.35
CA SER A 22 -16.44 -2.11 18.78
C SER A 22 -15.95 -3.36 19.51
N THR A 23 -15.18 -3.17 20.58
CA THR A 23 -14.71 -4.23 21.46
C THR A 23 -15.90 -5.00 22.06
N VAL A 24 -16.12 -6.24 21.64
CA VAL A 24 -16.93 -7.20 22.41
C VAL A 24 -15.95 -7.98 23.29
N ILE A 25 -15.97 -7.70 24.58
CA ILE A 25 -15.29 -8.50 25.59
C ILE A 25 -16.04 -9.82 25.71
N VAL A 26 -15.43 -10.93 25.28
CA VAL A 26 -15.92 -12.28 25.56
C VAL A 26 -15.09 -12.83 26.73
N ASN A 27 -15.72 -12.95 27.90
CA ASN A 27 -15.11 -13.56 29.08
C ASN A 27 -14.91 -15.08 28.86
N PRO A 28 -13.73 -15.64 29.16
CA PRO A 28 -13.48 -17.07 29.00
C PRO A 28 -13.78 -17.81 30.29
N THR A 29 -15.01 -18.32 30.46
CA THR A 29 -15.28 -19.39 31.43
C THR A 29 -16.43 -20.25 30.94
N THR A 30 -16.12 -21.38 30.32
CA THR A 30 -16.73 -22.70 30.57
C THR A 30 -16.06 -23.72 29.65
N THR A 31 -15.17 -24.53 30.21
CA THR A 31 -14.73 -25.81 29.66
C THR A 31 -15.86 -26.84 29.77
N PRO A 32 -16.11 -27.69 28.77
CA PRO A 32 -16.84 -28.93 28.97
C PRO A 32 -15.86 -30.09 29.17
N THR A 33 -16.08 -30.83 30.26
CA THR A 33 -15.50 -32.13 30.59
C THR A 33 -15.91 -33.22 29.58
N PRO A 34 -15.09 -34.28 29.38
CA PRO A 34 -15.44 -35.39 28.51
C PRO A 34 -16.26 -36.44 29.28
N SER A 35 -17.42 -36.83 28.74
CA SER A 35 -18.18 -37.99 29.20
C SER A 35 -17.88 -39.20 28.31
N ALA A 36 -17.42 -40.27 28.94
CA ALA A 36 -17.29 -41.59 28.36
C ALA A 36 -18.65 -42.24 28.06
N GLY A 37 -18.71 -43.09 27.03
CA GLY A 37 -19.70 -44.17 26.97
C GLY A 37 -20.15 -44.59 25.57
N GLY A 38 -19.92 -45.88 25.25
CA GLY A 38 -20.86 -46.67 24.46
C GLY A 38 -20.40 -47.09 23.07
N GLY A 39 -19.88 -48.33 22.96
CA GLY A 39 -19.63 -48.98 21.68
C GLY A 39 -20.90 -49.47 20.97
N GLY A 40 -20.77 -49.66 19.66
CA GLY A 40 -21.72 -50.33 18.79
C GLY A 40 -21.15 -50.41 17.38
N GLY A 41 -20.85 -51.63 16.92
CA GLY A 41 -20.22 -51.87 15.62
C GLY A 41 -21.20 -51.82 14.44
N GLY A 42 -20.63 -51.82 13.23
CA GLY A 42 -21.35 -52.21 12.02
C GLY A 42 -20.86 -51.53 10.73
N GLY A 43 -20.33 -52.34 9.81
CA GLY A 43 -20.56 -52.19 8.37
C GLY A 43 -19.67 -51.21 7.59
N GLY A 44 -19.01 -51.73 6.55
CA GLY A 44 -18.14 -50.98 5.65
C GLY A 44 -18.85 -50.13 4.60
N GLY A 45 -18.05 -49.32 3.90
CA GLY A 45 -18.44 -48.57 2.72
C GLY A 45 -17.31 -47.66 2.26
N ASN A 46 -16.65 -48.05 1.16
CA ASN A 46 -15.79 -47.15 0.37
C ASN A 46 -16.61 -45.93 -0.03
N GLN A 47 -16.31 -44.76 0.55
CA GLN A 47 -16.81 -43.49 0.03
C GLN A 47 -15.82 -42.94 -0.99
N GLN A 48 -16.27 -43.02 -2.24
CA GLN A 48 -15.70 -42.34 -3.39
C GLN A 48 -15.83 -40.81 -3.18
N PRO A 49 -14.89 -39.98 -3.66
CA PRO A 49 -15.01 -38.52 -3.55
C PRO A 49 -16.25 -38.05 -4.33
N GLY A 50 -17.10 -37.26 -3.68
CA GLY A 50 -18.26 -36.64 -4.32
C GLY A 50 -17.86 -35.68 -5.44
N PRO A 51 -18.78 -35.39 -6.39
CA PRO A 51 -18.47 -34.54 -7.53
C PRO A 51 -18.14 -33.12 -7.07
N ALA A 52 -17.12 -32.52 -7.69
CA ALA A 52 -16.80 -31.11 -7.54
C ALA A 52 -18.06 -30.29 -7.87
N THR A 53 -18.57 -29.54 -6.89
CA THR A 53 -19.67 -28.60 -7.07
C THR A 53 -19.28 -27.60 -8.16
N ALA A 54 -20.08 -27.53 -9.22
CA ALA A 54 -19.87 -26.57 -10.30
C ALA A 54 -19.91 -25.14 -9.74
N VAL A 55 -18.82 -24.40 -9.89
CA VAL A 55 -18.74 -22.98 -9.54
C VAL A 55 -19.74 -22.22 -10.43
N ALA A 56 -20.62 -21.44 -9.83
CA ALA A 56 -21.60 -20.66 -10.58
C ALA A 56 -20.86 -19.58 -11.40
N ALA A 57 -21.26 -19.36 -12.65
CA ALA A 57 -20.71 -18.31 -13.50
C ALA A 57 -21.70 -17.14 -13.59
N ALA A 58 -21.27 -15.94 -13.18
CA ALA A 58 -22.03 -14.71 -13.33
C ALA A 58 -21.43 -13.83 -14.43
N ALA A 59 -22.26 -13.08 -15.16
CA ALA A 59 -21.80 -12.10 -16.14
C ALA A 59 -21.80 -10.69 -15.53
N ALA A 60 -20.77 -9.91 -15.83
CA ALA A 60 -20.69 -8.49 -15.51
C ALA A 60 -20.07 -7.70 -16.67
N ALA A 61 -20.29 -6.39 -16.68
CA ALA A 61 -19.73 -5.49 -17.67
C ALA A 61 -19.20 -4.21 -17.02
N ILE A 62 -18.07 -3.71 -17.53
CA ILE A 62 -17.47 -2.42 -17.17
C ILE A 62 -17.49 -1.52 -18.39
N ALA A 63 -18.09 -0.35 -18.21
CA ALA A 63 -17.97 0.77 -19.13
C ALA A 63 -16.84 1.68 -18.66
N VAL A 64 -15.83 1.91 -19.50
CA VAL A 64 -14.74 2.84 -19.22
C VAL A 64 -15.01 4.14 -19.97
N ASP A 65 -15.12 5.24 -19.23
CA ASP A 65 -15.07 6.58 -19.83
C ASP A 65 -13.61 6.96 -20.05
N GLY A 66 -13.11 6.74 -21.27
CA GLY A 66 -11.75 7.07 -21.68
C GLY A 66 -11.55 8.51 -22.12
N THR A 67 -12.58 9.36 -22.08
CA THR A 67 -12.52 10.72 -22.64
C THR A 67 -11.74 11.70 -21.76
N LYS A 68 -11.71 11.47 -20.45
CA LYS A 68 -11.00 12.30 -19.47
C LYS A 68 -10.60 11.49 -18.23
N ALA A 69 -9.50 11.88 -17.60
CA ALA A 69 -9.17 11.40 -16.26
C ALA A 69 -10.14 12.03 -15.22
N VAL A 70 -10.59 11.23 -14.26
CA VAL A 70 -11.39 11.72 -13.11
C VAL A 70 -10.55 12.14 -11.92
N ALA A 71 -9.30 11.67 -11.87
CA ALA A 71 -8.30 11.97 -10.86
C ALA A 71 -6.89 11.67 -11.41
N THR A 72 -5.86 12.17 -10.73
CA THR A 72 -4.46 11.90 -11.08
C THR A 72 -3.65 11.59 -9.83
N THR A 73 -2.97 10.45 -9.78
CA THR A 73 -2.05 10.09 -8.69
C THR A 73 -0.60 10.50 -9.01
N ASP A 74 0.29 10.49 -8.01
CA ASP A 74 1.73 10.61 -8.28
C ASP A 74 2.26 9.33 -8.98
N GLY A 75 3.37 9.42 -9.71
CA GLY A 75 4.00 8.26 -10.38
C GLY A 75 4.52 7.18 -9.42
N ASP A 76 4.83 7.60 -8.19
CA ASP A 76 5.20 6.80 -7.02
C ASP A 76 4.06 6.81 -5.98
N PHE A 77 2.81 6.67 -6.46
CA PHE A 77 1.60 6.61 -5.61
C PHE A 77 1.71 5.60 -4.47
N VAL A 78 2.28 4.42 -4.74
CA VAL A 78 2.55 3.39 -3.73
C VAL A 78 3.70 3.85 -2.84
N CYS A 79 3.43 3.95 -1.54
CA CYS A 79 4.38 4.32 -0.50
C CYS A 79 4.31 3.27 0.63
N ALA A 80 5.36 3.18 1.44
CA ALA A 80 5.37 2.38 2.65
C ALA A 80 5.95 3.17 3.83
N THR A 81 5.70 2.74 5.05
CA THR A 81 6.28 3.35 6.25
C THR A 81 7.37 2.47 6.87
N LEU A 82 8.26 3.09 7.63
CA LEU A 82 9.17 2.43 8.56
C LEU A 82 8.99 3.06 9.94
N ASP A 83 8.95 2.23 10.97
CA ASP A 83 8.57 2.64 12.33
C ASP A 83 9.75 2.59 13.31
N TRP A 84 9.54 3.15 14.49
CA TRP A 84 10.51 3.25 15.58
C TRP A 84 10.31 2.17 16.66
N TRP A 85 9.19 1.42 16.63
CA TRP A 85 8.86 0.43 17.68
C TRP A 85 9.98 -0.58 17.95
N PRO A 86 10.40 -0.75 19.22
CA PRO A 86 11.45 -1.70 19.58
C PRO A 86 10.91 -3.14 19.71
N PRO A 87 11.79 -4.16 19.81
CA PRO A 87 11.39 -5.57 19.89
C PRO A 87 10.42 -5.89 21.04
N GLU A 88 10.44 -5.12 22.12
CA GLU A 88 9.59 -5.30 23.30
C GLU A 88 8.16 -4.78 23.10
N LYS A 89 7.85 -4.19 21.94
CA LYS A 89 6.49 -3.81 21.57
C LYS A 89 5.68 -5.06 21.24
N CYS A 90 4.80 -5.42 22.17
CA CYS A 90 3.93 -6.58 22.03
C CYS A 90 2.47 -6.18 22.08
N ASP A 91 1.68 -6.71 21.16
CA ASP A 91 0.22 -6.61 21.12
C ASP A 91 -0.37 -8.02 21.09
N TYR A 92 -1.50 -8.22 21.77
CA TYR A 92 -2.18 -9.52 21.81
C TYR A 92 -1.29 -10.70 22.26
N GLY A 93 -0.30 -10.42 23.12
CA GLY A 93 0.66 -11.42 23.59
C GLY A 93 1.79 -11.77 22.61
N THR A 94 1.88 -11.08 21.47
CA THR A 94 2.89 -11.30 20.43
C THR A 94 3.71 -10.04 20.16
N CYS A 95 5.02 -10.18 19.99
CA CYS A 95 5.92 -9.06 19.72
C CYS A 95 6.32 -9.06 18.23
N SER A 96 5.39 -8.62 17.38
CA SER A 96 5.48 -8.74 15.91
C SER A 96 6.44 -7.75 15.23
N TRP A 97 7.09 -6.88 16.01
CA TRP A 97 8.04 -5.90 15.51
C TRP A 97 9.47 -6.43 15.37
N GLY A 98 9.90 -7.39 16.20
CA GLY A 98 11.26 -7.93 16.14
C GLY A 98 12.32 -6.84 16.02
N LEU A 99 13.30 -7.01 15.12
CA LEU A 99 14.32 -6.00 14.81
C LEU A 99 13.91 -5.04 13.68
N ALA A 100 12.62 -4.91 13.35
CA ALA A 100 12.16 -4.10 12.21
C ALA A 100 12.20 -2.57 12.41
N SER A 101 12.57 -2.10 13.62
CA SER A 101 12.72 -0.68 13.92
C SER A 101 13.75 0.00 13.03
N LEU A 102 13.54 1.26 12.68
CA LEU A 102 14.56 2.11 12.05
C LEU A 102 15.89 2.11 12.80
N LEU A 103 15.87 1.89 14.12
CA LEU A 103 17.08 1.81 14.94
C LEU A 103 17.89 0.53 14.72
N ASN A 104 17.24 -0.59 14.40
CA ASN A 104 17.86 -1.93 14.49
C ASN A 104 17.71 -2.79 13.23
N LEU A 105 16.92 -2.34 12.24
CA LEU A 105 16.67 -3.05 10.98
C LEU A 105 17.97 -3.44 10.28
N ASP A 106 18.09 -4.68 9.84
CA ASP A 106 19.24 -5.14 9.08
C ASP A 106 19.22 -4.56 7.66
N LEU A 107 19.94 -3.44 7.48
CA LEU A 107 20.06 -2.74 6.21
C LEU A 107 21.02 -3.42 5.23
N SER A 108 21.70 -4.49 5.66
CA SER A 108 22.57 -5.31 4.79
C SER A 108 21.83 -6.49 4.15
N ASN A 109 20.59 -6.73 4.54
CA ASN A 109 19.77 -7.81 4.00
C ASN A 109 19.45 -7.59 2.51
N ASN A 110 19.81 -8.56 1.67
CA ASN A 110 19.62 -8.48 0.21
C ASN A 110 18.14 -8.49 -0.19
N ILE A 111 17.28 -9.24 0.51
CA ILE A 111 15.85 -9.28 0.23
C ILE A 111 15.25 -7.90 0.48
N LEU A 112 15.58 -7.25 1.61
CA LEU A 112 15.14 -5.89 1.91
C LEU A 112 15.59 -4.90 0.83
N LEU A 113 16.86 -4.96 0.43
CA LEU A 113 17.43 -4.09 -0.60
C LEU A 113 16.69 -4.25 -1.94
N ASN A 114 16.51 -5.50 -2.38
CA ASN A 114 15.87 -5.82 -3.65
C ASN A 114 14.36 -5.51 -3.62
N ALA A 115 13.71 -5.70 -2.48
CA ALA A 115 12.31 -5.38 -2.28
C ALA A 115 12.02 -3.88 -2.48
N VAL A 116 12.86 -3.00 -1.92
CA VAL A 116 12.70 -1.55 -2.12
C VAL A 116 13.04 -1.14 -3.56
N LYS A 117 14.12 -1.72 -4.13
CA LYS A 117 14.53 -1.44 -5.52
C LYS A 117 13.49 -1.85 -6.56
N ALA A 118 12.68 -2.87 -6.31
CA ALA A 118 11.70 -3.36 -7.27
C ALA A 118 10.64 -2.31 -7.66
N PHE A 119 10.45 -1.27 -6.84
CA PHE A 119 9.57 -0.13 -7.15
C PHE A 119 10.27 0.96 -7.95
N SER A 120 11.51 1.36 -7.61
CA SER A 120 12.31 2.35 -8.37
C SER A 120 11.52 3.57 -8.91
N PRO A 121 11.05 4.50 -8.05
CA PRO A 121 11.32 4.58 -6.62
C PRO A 121 10.15 4.08 -5.75
N LEU A 122 10.46 3.67 -4.51
CA LEU A 122 9.49 3.57 -3.42
C LEU A 122 9.58 4.81 -2.54
N LYS A 123 8.45 5.48 -2.29
CA LYS A 123 8.35 6.47 -1.21
C LYS A 123 8.34 5.77 0.15
N LEU A 124 9.21 6.19 1.06
CA LEU A 124 9.29 5.68 2.43
C LEU A 124 9.05 6.80 3.44
N ARG A 125 7.99 6.66 4.24
CA ARG A 125 7.70 7.56 5.37
C ARG A 125 8.25 6.98 6.67
N LEU A 126 9.24 7.66 7.23
CA LEU A 126 9.93 7.30 8.47
C LEU A 126 9.24 8.00 9.63
N GLY A 127 8.57 7.25 10.51
CA GLY A 127 7.68 7.85 11.51
C GLY A 127 7.01 6.82 12.41
N GLY A 128 5.75 7.06 12.77
CA GLY A 128 4.99 6.24 13.71
C GLY A 128 4.94 6.88 15.10
N SER A 129 4.27 6.24 16.06
CA SER A 129 3.93 6.87 17.35
C SER A 129 5.14 7.32 18.16
N LEU A 130 6.25 6.57 18.14
CA LEU A 130 7.44 6.91 18.93
C LEU A 130 8.29 8.02 18.30
N GLN A 131 7.96 8.51 17.09
CA GLN A 131 8.69 9.63 16.47
C GLN A 131 8.68 10.87 17.38
N ASP A 132 7.59 11.07 18.11
CA ASP A 132 7.37 12.21 19.02
C ASP A 132 8.01 12.00 20.39
N LYS A 133 8.76 10.90 20.56
CA LYS A 133 9.58 10.58 21.72
C LYS A 133 11.04 10.32 21.31
N LEU A 134 11.42 10.69 20.09
CA LEU A 134 12.75 10.47 19.55
C LEU A 134 13.58 11.75 19.66
N ILE A 135 14.80 11.64 20.18
CA ILE A 135 15.83 12.69 20.17
C ILE A 135 16.93 12.31 19.18
N TYR A 136 17.48 13.30 18.48
CA TYR A 136 18.58 13.09 17.53
C TYR A 136 19.93 13.37 18.20
N ASP A 137 20.90 12.45 18.08
CA ASP A 137 22.20 12.51 18.77
C ASP A 137 23.18 13.55 18.19
N THR A 138 22.75 14.80 18.11
CA THR A 138 23.51 15.92 17.54
C THR A 138 24.42 16.60 18.56
N GLY A 139 24.55 16.04 19.77
CA GLY A 139 25.26 16.65 20.89
C GLY A 139 24.45 17.69 21.68
N ASP A 140 23.21 17.96 21.26
CA ASP A 140 22.24 18.80 21.98
C ASP A 140 20.89 18.07 22.08
N PRO A 141 20.47 17.59 23.27
CA PRO A 141 21.11 17.79 24.59
C PRO A 141 22.33 16.89 24.82
N GLN A 142 23.23 17.26 25.75
CA GLN A 142 24.39 16.47 26.19
C GLN A 142 24.01 15.23 27.04
N GLN A 143 22.95 14.52 26.65
CA GLN A 143 22.54 13.28 27.31
C GLN A 143 23.06 12.07 26.53
N PRO A 144 23.30 10.93 27.21
CA PRO A 144 23.62 9.69 26.51
C PRO A 144 22.49 9.30 25.55
N CYS A 145 22.84 8.94 24.32
CA CYS A 145 21.88 8.47 23.32
C CYS A 145 21.38 7.07 23.70
N ASN A 146 20.26 7.02 24.44
CA ASN A 146 19.68 5.77 24.92
C ASN A 146 18.57 5.26 23.99
N PRO A 147 18.45 3.93 23.80
CA PRO A 147 17.33 3.36 23.05
C PRO A 147 16.02 3.51 23.82
N PHE A 148 14.89 3.30 23.14
CA PHE A 148 13.59 3.18 23.79
C PHE A 148 13.58 2.01 24.79
N VAL A 149 13.10 2.27 25.99
CA VAL A 149 12.92 1.24 27.04
C VAL A 149 11.47 1.20 27.47
N LYS A 150 10.94 0.00 27.68
CA LYS A 150 9.56 -0.17 28.14
C LYS A 150 9.34 0.53 29.48
N SER A 151 8.31 1.37 29.54
CA SER A 151 7.97 2.18 30.71
C SER A 151 6.46 2.39 30.75
N THR A 152 5.78 1.72 31.67
CA THR A 152 4.31 1.70 31.72
C THR A 152 3.68 3.02 32.15
N SER A 153 4.45 3.89 32.81
CA SER A 153 4.00 5.25 33.17
C SER A 153 4.12 6.25 32.03
N ASP A 154 4.92 5.93 31.01
CA ASP A 154 5.20 6.82 29.91
C ASP A 154 4.17 6.73 28.79
N MET A 155 3.98 7.84 28.09
CA MET A 155 3.20 7.88 26.85
C MET A 155 3.67 6.80 25.87
N PHE A 156 2.73 6.07 25.30
CA PHE A 156 2.94 4.90 24.43
C PHE A 156 3.59 3.68 25.10
N GLY A 157 3.86 3.72 26.40
CA GLY A 157 4.44 2.60 27.15
C GLY A 157 5.96 2.46 27.02
N PHE A 158 6.66 3.48 26.53
CA PHE A 158 8.10 3.50 26.33
C PHE A 158 8.70 4.84 26.76
N SER A 159 9.96 4.85 27.17
CA SER A 159 10.74 6.05 27.50
C SER A 159 10.91 6.98 26.29
N GLU A 160 11.58 8.11 26.48
CA GLU A 160 12.26 8.77 25.36
C GLU A 160 13.33 7.82 24.79
N GLY A 161 13.53 7.87 23.48
CA GLY A 161 14.58 7.13 22.78
C GLY A 161 15.41 8.08 21.93
N CYS A 162 16.55 7.60 21.46
CA CYS A 162 17.48 8.40 20.70
C CYS A 162 17.89 7.71 19.39
N LEU A 163 18.04 8.50 18.33
CA LEU A 163 18.61 8.10 17.04
C LEU A 163 20.09 8.50 17.00
N PRO A 164 21.04 7.53 17.09
CA PRO A 164 22.45 7.80 16.86
C PRO A 164 22.68 8.30 15.43
N LEU A 165 23.53 9.32 15.25
CA LEU A 165 23.79 9.87 13.92
C LEU A 165 24.50 8.88 12.99
N GLN A 166 25.32 7.97 13.53
CA GLN A 166 25.87 6.86 12.75
C GLN A 166 24.76 6.00 12.14
N ARG A 167 23.69 5.72 12.91
CA ARG A 167 22.56 4.94 12.41
C ARG A 167 21.78 5.69 11.33
N TRP A 168 21.68 7.01 11.46
CA TRP A 168 21.13 7.86 10.41
C TRP A 168 21.97 7.82 9.12
N ASP A 169 23.29 7.81 9.23
CA ASP A 169 24.19 7.67 8.06
C ASP A 169 23.96 6.32 7.36
N GLU A 170 23.85 5.21 8.11
CA GLU A 170 23.55 3.87 7.57
C GLU A 170 22.20 3.83 6.82
N LEU A 171 21.18 4.47 7.38
CA LEU A 171 19.85 4.58 6.76
C LEU A 171 19.92 5.36 5.44
N ASN A 172 20.59 6.52 5.43
CA ASN A 172 20.77 7.31 4.20
C ASN A 172 21.54 6.55 3.13
N ASP A 173 22.57 5.79 3.51
CA ASP A 173 23.29 4.94 2.57
C ASP A 173 22.40 3.84 1.97
N PHE A 174 21.53 3.23 2.78
CA PHE A 174 20.54 2.29 2.30
C PHE A 174 19.53 2.94 1.34
N PHE A 175 18.99 4.12 1.67
CA PHE A 175 18.04 4.84 0.82
C PHE A 175 18.67 5.25 -0.51
N ARG A 176 19.91 5.73 -0.49
CA ARG A 176 20.69 6.03 -1.69
C ARG A 176 20.92 4.79 -2.55
N LYS A 177 21.26 3.65 -1.95
CA LYS A 177 21.47 2.37 -2.69
C LYS A 177 20.19 1.84 -3.32
N THR A 178 19.03 2.10 -2.71
CA THR A 178 17.73 1.62 -3.18
C THR A 178 17.03 2.58 -4.14
N GLY A 179 17.41 3.87 -4.14
CA GLY A 179 16.70 4.92 -4.87
C GLY A 179 15.38 5.32 -4.22
N ALA A 180 15.19 5.02 -2.94
CA ALA A 180 13.98 5.37 -2.20
C ALA A 180 13.85 6.89 -1.99
N VAL A 181 12.61 7.39 -2.01
CA VAL A 181 12.29 8.80 -1.72
C VAL A 181 11.81 8.91 -0.29
N ILE A 182 12.45 9.76 0.51
CA ILE A 182 12.28 9.73 1.97
C ILE A 182 11.42 10.89 2.47
N ILE A 183 10.46 10.57 3.33
CA ILE A 183 9.67 11.52 4.12
C ILE A 183 9.97 11.23 5.59
N PHE A 184 10.53 12.20 6.32
CA PHE A 184 10.92 12.00 7.71
C PHE A 184 10.01 12.77 8.68
N GLY A 185 9.44 12.08 9.67
CA GLY A 185 8.66 12.67 10.75
C GLY A 185 9.53 13.24 11.86
N LEU A 186 9.40 14.55 12.12
CA LEU A 186 10.10 15.22 13.23
C LEU A 186 9.34 15.06 14.56
N ASN A 187 10.08 15.04 15.67
CA ASN A 187 9.49 15.04 17.01
C ASN A 187 8.75 16.37 17.30
N ALA A 188 7.42 16.36 17.26
CA ALA A 188 6.59 17.53 17.47
C ALA A 188 6.35 17.87 18.95
N LEU A 189 6.71 16.94 19.85
CA LEU A 189 6.52 17.07 21.30
C LEU A 189 7.75 17.59 22.03
N ASN A 190 8.90 17.73 21.36
CA ASN A 190 10.11 18.29 21.97
C ASN A 190 9.86 19.70 22.56
N GLY A 191 10.15 19.86 23.85
CA GLY A 191 9.94 21.10 24.61
C GLY A 191 8.48 21.44 24.94
N ARG A 192 7.50 20.62 24.52
CA ARG A 192 6.10 20.82 24.92
C ARG A 192 5.91 20.52 26.40
N ILE A 193 4.97 21.20 27.03
CA ILE A 193 4.62 21.03 28.44
C ILE A 193 3.22 20.45 28.59
N ARG A 194 3.02 19.64 29.63
CA ARG A 194 1.70 19.12 30.00
C ARG A 194 0.86 20.23 30.62
N LEU A 195 -0.28 20.52 30.00
CA LEU A 195 -1.27 21.48 30.48
C LEU A 195 -2.17 20.84 31.55
N ARG A 196 -2.97 21.67 32.23
CA ARG A 196 -3.83 21.24 33.34
C ARG A 196 -4.91 20.23 32.91
N ASP A 197 -5.36 20.30 31.66
CA ASP A 197 -6.33 19.37 31.07
C ASP A 197 -5.68 18.05 30.60
N GLY A 198 -4.37 17.92 30.76
CA GLY A 198 -3.60 16.75 30.35
C GLY A 198 -3.09 16.79 28.91
N SER A 199 -3.48 17.79 28.09
CA SER A 199 -2.95 17.99 26.75
C SER A 199 -1.49 18.48 26.77
N LEU A 200 -0.79 18.37 25.64
CA LEU A 200 0.56 18.92 25.47
C LEU A 200 0.48 20.25 24.69
N GLY A 201 1.08 21.30 25.25
CA GLY A 201 1.08 22.65 24.68
C GLY A 201 2.41 23.37 24.92
N GLY A 202 2.40 24.71 24.84
CA GLY A 202 3.62 25.53 24.90
C GLY A 202 4.38 25.57 23.57
N PRO A 203 5.47 26.36 23.47
CA PRO A 203 6.24 26.47 22.24
C PRO A 203 6.95 25.15 21.90
N TRP A 204 7.08 24.85 20.61
CA TRP A 204 7.92 23.73 20.16
C TRP A 204 9.39 24.13 20.25
N ASN A 205 10.22 23.29 20.88
CA ASN A 205 11.66 23.47 20.86
C ASN A 205 12.23 22.84 19.58
N SER A 206 12.49 23.67 18.56
CA SER A 206 12.99 23.22 17.27
C SER A 206 14.49 22.95 17.24
N THR A 207 15.26 23.21 18.31
CA THR A 207 16.74 23.16 18.27
C THR A 207 17.27 21.78 17.89
N ASN A 208 16.78 20.70 18.53
CA ASN A 208 17.23 19.34 18.22
C ASN A 208 16.89 18.94 16.77
N ALA A 209 15.70 19.31 16.27
CA ALA A 209 15.29 19.07 14.89
C ALA A 209 16.13 19.89 13.89
N ALA A 210 16.42 21.16 14.20
CA ALA A 210 17.26 22.02 13.37
C ALA A 210 18.69 21.46 13.27
N SER A 211 19.28 21.04 14.39
CA SER A 211 20.59 20.39 14.41
C SER A 211 20.62 19.10 13.59
N PHE A 212 19.55 18.31 13.62
CA PHE A 212 19.45 17.08 12.82
C PHE A 212 19.32 17.34 11.32
N ILE A 213 18.51 18.33 10.93
CA ILE A 213 18.40 18.77 9.54
C ILE A 213 19.74 19.31 9.06
N GLN A 214 20.40 20.14 9.87
CA GLN A 214 21.71 20.70 9.56
C GLN A 214 22.75 19.58 9.36
N TYR A 215 22.82 18.61 10.27
CA TYR A 215 23.68 17.42 10.12
C TYR A 215 23.41 16.68 8.80
N THR A 216 22.14 16.49 8.45
CA THR A 216 21.73 15.78 7.23
C THR A 216 22.14 16.54 5.96
N VAL A 217 22.01 17.87 5.95
CA VAL A 217 22.42 18.73 4.83
C VAL A 217 23.95 18.81 4.72
N ASP A 218 24.65 19.00 5.85
CA ASP A 218 26.10 19.13 5.91
C ASP A 218 26.84 17.86 5.47
N LYS A 219 26.18 16.70 5.61
CA LYS A 219 26.67 15.41 5.15
C LYS A 219 26.46 15.18 3.65
N GLY A 220 26.04 16.19 2.87
CA GLY A 220 26.13 16.15 1.41
C GLY A 220 27.54 15.80 0.98
N VAL A 221 27.77 14.51 0.65
CA VAL A 221 29.09 13.90 0.42
C VAL A 221 29.70 14.43 -0.89
N ASP A 222 30.08 15.70 -0.93
CA ASP A 222 30.89 16.29 -1.99
C ASP A 222 32.32 16.49 -1.45
N SER A 223 33.29 15.83 -2.06
CA SER A 223 34.71 16.02 -1.76
C SER A 223 35.21 17.46 -2.01
N ARG A 224 34.38 18.30 -2.64
CA ARG A 224 34.61 19.74 -2.87
C ARG A 224 33.86 20.64 -1.88
N LEU A 225 33.23 20.10 -0.83
CA LEU A 225 32.40 20.86 0.12
C LEU A 225 33.15 22.04 0.74
N ILE A 226 34.40 21.86 1.17
CA ILE A 226 35.23 22.97 1.70
C ILE A 226 35.45 24.05 0.62
N ASN A 227 35.78 23.65 -0.61
CA ASN A 227 36.01 24.60 -1.70
C ASN A 227 34.75 25.36 -2.09
N ARG A 228 33.57 24.72 -1.99
CA ARG A 228 32.27 25.33 -2.24
C ARG A 228 31.81 26.26 -1.12
N ILE A 229 32.06 25.91 0.14
CA ILE A 229 31.79 26.78 1.30
C ILE A 229 32.65 28.04 1.24
N LEU A 230 33.89 27.92 0.76
CA LEU A 230 34.82 29.04 0.65
C LEU A 230 34.72 29.79 -0.69
N ASP A 231 33.83 29.38 -1.61
CA ASP A 231 33.58 30.04 -2.89
C ASP A 231 32.36 30.98 -2.77
N PRO A 232 32.56 32.31 -2.78
CA PRO A 232 31.46 33.27 -2.67
C PRO A 232 30.45 33.13 -3.81
N SER A 233 30.89 32.75 -5.01
CA SER A 233 29.99 32.58 -6.15
C SER A 233 29.08 31.35 -6.01
N TYR A 234 29.57 30.34 -5.30
CA TYR A 234 28.76 29.17 -4.93
C TYR A 234 27.76 29.52 -3.82
N LEU A 235 28.19 30.22 -2.76
CA LEU A 235 27.30 30.67 -1.67
C LEU A 235 26.19 31.61 -2.17
N ASP A 236 26.53 32.55 -3.05
CA ASP A 236 25.58 33.52 -3.60
C ASP A 236 24.55 32.88 -4.56
N SER A 237 24.82 31.65 -5.05
CA SER A 237 23.86 30.92 -5.89
C SER A 237 22.56 30.56 -5.14
N GLU A 238 22.63 30.40 -3.81
CA GLU A 238 21.48 30.10 -2.94
C GLU A 238 20.53 31.28 -2.74
N ILE A 239 20.99 32.51 -3.03
CA ILE A 239 20.15 33.71 -2.95
C ILE A 239 18.94 33.57 -3.89
N SER A 240 19.11 32.90 -5.04
CA SER A 240 18.02 32.62 -5.98
C SER A 240 16.99 31.65 -5.39
N THR A 241 17.43 30.61 -4.67
CA THR A 241 16.59 29.66 -3.94
C THR A 241 15.69 30.36 -2.93
N PHE A 242 16.28 31.22 -2.07
CA PHE A 242 15.53 31.95 -1.06
C PHE A 242 14.59 33.01 -1.65
N ARG A 243 15.00 33.67 -2.74
CA ARG A 243 14.14 34.61 -3.47
C ARG A 243 12.97 33.89 -4.14
N ASN A 244 13.20 32.72 -4.71
CA ASN A 244 12.17 31.88 -5.32
C ASN A 244 11.22 31.33 -4.26
N LEU A 245 11.71 30.85 -3.12
CA LEU A 245 10.89 30.45 -1.97
C LEU A 245 10.05 31.62 -1.46
N GLN A 246 10.63 32.82 -1.31
CA GLN A 246 9.87 34.01 -0.95
C GLN A 246 8.81 34.36 -2.02
N GLY A 247 9.11 34.16 -3.30
CA GLY A 247 8.18 34.30 -4.41
C GLY A 247 7.05 33.27 -4.36
N ILE A 248 7.35 32.01 -4.09
CA ILE A 248 6.38 30.92 -3.89
C ILE A 248 5.47 31.24 -2.70
N LEU A 249 6.04 31.64 -1.55
CA LEU A 249 5.27 32.03 -0.36
C LEU A 249 4.36 33.25 -0.62
N LYS A 250 4.81 34.19 -1.46
CA LYS A 250 4.01 35.35 -1.89
C LYS A 250 2.95 34.99 -2.96
N ALA A 251 3.18 33.96 -3.77
CA ALA A 251 2.28 33.49 -4.84
C ALA A 251 1.36 32.33 -4.41
N SER A 252 1.58 31.77 -3.23
CA SER A 252 0.91 30.63 -2.61
C SER A 252 -0.53 30.98 -2.19
N GLY A 253 -1.42 31.21 -3.17
CA GLY A 253 -2.88 31.09 -3.01
C GLY A 253 -3.28 29.60 -3.01
N THR A 254 -2.75 28.83 -2.06
CA THR A 254 -2.43 27.39 -2.23
C THR A 254 -3.59 26.47 -2.57
N SER A 255 -3.41 25.74 -3.69
CA SER A 255 -4.03 24.44 -3.93
C SER A 255 -3.37 23.40 -3.03
N THR A 256 -4.16 22.65 -2.26
CA THR A 256 -3.72 21.53 -1.41
C THR A 256 -4.06 20.21 -2.08
N VAL A 257 -3.21 19.19 -1.92
CA VAL A 257 -3.49 17.82 -2.37
C VAL A 257 -3.61 16.87 -1.16
N ALA A 258 -4.33 15.77 -1.32
CA ALA A 258 -4.53 14.78 -0.25
C ALA A 258 -3.55 13.61 -0.38
N TRP A 259 -2.90 13.23 0.73
CA TRP A 259 -2.04 12.06 0.86
C TRP A 259 -2.54 11.18 2.01
N VAL A 260 -2.53 9.86 1.84
CA VAL A 260 -2.60 8.92 2.96
C VAL A 260 -1.18 8.68 3.45
N GLY A 261 -0.80 9.34 4.55
CA GLY A 261 0.56 9.29 5.11
C GLY A 261 0.88 8.04 5.94
N GLU A 262 -0.15 7.31 6.37
CA GLU A 262 -0.03 6.02 7.06
C GLU A 262 -1.39 5.30 7.03
N ALA A 263 -1.42 4.04 6.59
CA ALA A 263 -2.61 3.18 6.69
C ALA A 263 -2.23 1.69 6.73
N GLY A 264 -2.74 0.96 7.73
CA GLY A 264 -2.52 -0.50 7.87
C GLY A 264 -3.80 -1.33 7.98
N GLY A 265 -4.98 -0.70 7.93
CA GLY A 265 -6.32 -1.31 7.97
C GLY A 265 -6.73 -1.92 9.32
N ALA A 266 -5.79 -2.49 10.07
CA ALA A 266 -5.94 -2.90 11.46
C ALA A 266 -4.85 -2.28 12.34
N TYR A 267 -5.28 -1.58 13.40
CA TYR A 267 -4.37 -0.97 14.39
C TYR A 267 -3.79 -2.03 15.33
N ASN A 268 -2.90 -1.62 16.26
CA ASN A 268 -2.20 -2.51 17.20
C ASN A 268 -1.39 -3.63 16.52
N SER A 269 -0.57 -3.23 15.53
CA SER A 269 0.38 -4.13 14.85
C SER A 269 -0.25 -5.23 14.01
N GLY A 270 -1.53 -5.10 13.64
CA GLY A 270 -2.24 -6.07 12.79
C GLY A 270 -2.48 -7.43 13.45
N HIS A 271 -2.98 -8.38 12.67
CA HIS A 271 -3.34 -9.71 13.15
C HIS A 271 -2.69 -10.80 12.29
N HIS A 272 -1.93 -11.69 12.92
CA HIS A 272 -1.24 -12.77 12.24
C HIS A 272 -2.21 -13.70 11.49
N LEU A 273 -1.79 -14.17 10.32
CA LEU A 273 -2.55 -14.91 9.32
C LEU A 273 -3.79 -14.16 8.79
N VAL A 274 -3.84 -12.85 8.97
CA VAL A 274 -4.90 -12.00 8.43
C VAL A 274 -4.26 -10.84 7.68
N THR A 275 -3.54 -9.96 8.38
CA THR A 275 -2.95 -8.75 7.78
C THR A 275 -1.62 -8.99 7.05
N ASP A 276 -1.02 -10.16 7.27
CA ASP A 276 0.18 -10.70 6.62
C ASP A 276 -0.16 -11.85 5.65
N ALA A 277 -1.45 -12.05 5.36
CA ALA A 277 -1.96 -13.12 4.51
C ALA A 277 -2.74 -12.59 3.30
N PHE A 278 -3.02 -13.47 2.34
CA PHE A 278 -3.66 -13.13 1.06
C PHE A 278 -4.99 -12.38 1.22
N VAL A 279 -5.78 -12.72 2.25
CA VAL A 279 -7.07 -12.07 2.51
C VAL A 279 -6.97 -10.55 2.64
N PHE A 280 -5.83 -10.02 3.08
CA PHE A 280 -5.66 -8.58 3.24
C PHE A 280 -5.45 -7.84 1.92
N SER A 281 -5.02 -8.55 0.87
CA SER A 281 -4.78 -7.96 -0.46
C SER A 281 -6.06 -7.41 -1.08
N PHE A 282 -7.21 -8.00 -0.75
CA PHE A 282 -8.52 -7.44 -1.10
C PHE A 282 -8.73 -6.05 -0.53
N TRP A 283 -8.48 -5.88 0.78
CA TRP A 283 -8.64 -4.58 1.43
C TRP A 283 -7.62 -3.59 0.87
N TYR A 284 -6.36 -3.99 0.76
CA TYR A 284 -5.29 -3.08 0.41
C TYR A 284 -5.46 -2.52 -1.02
N LEU A 285 -5.65 -3.38 -2.02
CA LEU A 285 -5.87 -2.94 -3.40
C LEU A 285 -7.18 -2.16 -3.55
N ASP A 286 -8.20 -2.49 -2.76
CA ASP A 286 -9.42 -1.70 -2.72
C ASP A 286 -9.19 -0.28 -2.18
N GLN A 287 -8.37 -0.13 -1.13
CA GLN A 287 -8.01 1.20 -0.63
C GLN A 287 -7.19 2.00 -1.63
N LEU A 288 -6.23 1.38 -2.32
CA LEU A 288 -5.47 2.04 -3.40
C LEU A 288 -6.42 2.56 -4.49
N GLY A 289 -7.35 1.72 -4.95
CA GLY A 289 -8.38 2.07 -5.93
C GLY A 289 -9.29 3.21 -5.49
N MET A 290 -9.81 3.14 -4.26
CA MET A 290 -10.67 4.20 -3.72
C MET A 290 -9.92 5.51 -3.52
N ALA A 291 -8.73 5.48 -2.92
CA ALA A 291 -7.93 6.67 -2.68
C ALA A 291 -7.57 7.38 -4.00
N ALA A 292 -7.11 6.62 -5.00
CA ALA A 292 -6.79 7.15 -6.33
C ALA A 292 -8.02 7.79 -6.98
N LYS A 293 -9.18 7.13 -6.95
CA LYS A 293 -10.44 7.64 -7.51
C LYS A 293 -10.88 8.99 -6.89
N TYR A 294 -10.56 9.22 -5.62
CA TYR A 294 -10.85 10.48 -4.92
C TYR A 294 -9.64 11.43 -4.87
N ASP A 295 -8.79 11.37 -5.89
CA ASP A 295 -7.69 12.31 -6.14
C ASP A 295 -6.63 12.38 -5.02
N THR A 296 -6.47 11.28 -4.27
CA THR A 296 -5.34 11.11 -3.36
C THR A 296 -4.07 10.85 -4.17
N LYS A 297 -3.00 11.58 -3.87
CA LYS A 297 -1.77 11.55 -4.67
C LYS A 297 -0.75 10.51 -4.23
N SER A 298 -0.82 10.05 -2.98
CA SER A 298 0.08 9.05 -2.40
C SER A 298 -0.61 8.22 -1.33
N TYR A 299 -0.24 6.94 -1.22
CA TYR A 299 -0.77 6.01 -0.23
C TYR A 299 0.35 5.23 0.47
N CYS A 300 0.65 5.60 1.72
CA CYS A 300 1.71 4.99 2.52
C CYS A 300 1.19 3.84 3.39
N ARG A 301 1.54 2.62 3.01
CA ARG A 301 1.21 1.40 3.76
C ARG A 301 2.03 1.30 5.05
N GLN A 302 1.33 1.20 6.17
CA GLN A 302 1.88 0.73 7.43
C GLN A 302 1.97 -0.81 7.36
N THR A 303 3.14 -1.42 7.23
CA THR A 303 4.53 -0.88 7.08
C THR A 303 5.24 -1.58 5.92
N LEU A 304 6.43 -1.13 5.53
CA LEU A 304 7.34 -1.95 4.71
C LEU A 304 7.70 -3.25 5.45
N ILE A 305 8.06 -3.16 6.73
CA ILE A 305 8.42 -4.29 7.58
C ILE A 305 8.08 -3.98 9.04
N GLY A 306 7.76 -5.01 9.84
CA GLY A 306 7.39 -4.88 11.24
C GLY A 306 5.88 -4.85 11.47
N GLY A 307 5.42 -5.48 12.55
CA GLY A 307 4.01 -5.76 12.74
C GLY A 307 3.50 -6.87 11.79
N ASN A 308 2.32 -7.41 12.08
CA ASN A 308 1.68 -8.43 11.24
C ASN A 308 1.08 -7.85 9.95
N TYR A 309 1.17 -6.54 9.71
CA TYR A 309 0.69 -5.91 8.47
C TYR A 309 1.82 -5.56 7.50
N GLY A 310 3.08 -5.87 7.86
CA GLY A 310 4.26 -5.53 7.09
C GLY A 310 4.21 -6.14 5.68
N LEU A 311 4.62 -5.36 4.68
CA LEU A 311 4.77 -5.87 3.31
C LEU A 311 5.82 -6.99 3.25
N LEU A 312 6.83 -6.94 4.12
CA LEU A 312 7.84 -7.98 4.32
C LEU A 312 7.65 -8.67 5.67
N ASN A 313 7.93 -9.96 5.70
CA ASN A 313 7.98 -10.74 6.93
C ASN A 313 9.07 -10.20 7.86
N THR A 314 8.72 -9.96 9.13
CA THR A 314 9.63 -9.38 10.13
C THR A 314 10.90 -10.19 10.38
N THR A 315 10.85 -11.52 10.20
CA THR A 315 11.97 -12.42 10.54
C THR A 315 12.74 -12.84 9.29
N THR A 316 12.03 -13.24 8.23
CA THR A 316 12.68 -13.77 7.02
C THR A 316 12.93 -12.72 5.95
N PHE A 317 12.33 -11.52 6.08
CA PHE A 317 12.30 -10.46 5.08
C PHE A 317 11.57 -10.85 3.78
N GLU A 318 11.08 -12.08 3.66
CA GLU A 318 10.35 -12.54 2.49
C GLU A 318 9.06 -11.71 2.30
N PRO A 319 8.70 -11.36 1.06
CA PRO A 319 7.51 -10.57 0.82
C PRO A 319 6.22 -11.31 1.16
N ASN A 320 5.35 -10.64 1.93
CA ASN A 320 3.97 -11.07 2.17
C ASN A 320 3.10 -10.77 0.93
N PRO A 321 1.89 -11.36 0.81
CA PRO A 321 1.01 -11.20 -0.36
C PRO A 321 0.74 -9.74 -0.78
N ASP A 322 0.62 -8.83 0.18
CA ASP A 322 0.37 -7.42 -0.08
C ASP A 322 1.54 -6.69 -0.77
N TYR A 323 2.78 -7.19 -0.61
CA TYR A 323 3.93 -6.65 -1.32
C TYR A 323 3.78 -6.87 -2.84
N TYR A 324 3.44 -8.09 -3.25
CA TYR A 324 3.25 -8.41 -4.67
C TYR A 324 2.06 -7.67 -5.26
N SER A 325 0.99 -7.51 -4.48
CA SER A 325 -0.16 -6.67 -4.85
C SER A 325 0.24 -5.22 -5.11
N ALA A 326 1.03 -4.63 -4.21
CA ALA A 326 1.54 -3.26 -4.36
C ALA A 326 2.51 -3.12 -5.55
N LEU A 327 3.34 -4.13 -5.78
CA LEU A 327 4.32 -4.14 -6.86
C LEU A 327 3.63 -4.24 -8.23
N LEU A 328 2.60 -5.09 -8.38
CA LEU A 328 1.79 -5.13 -9.59
C LEU A 328 1.06 -3.80 -9.84
N TRP A 329 0.45 -3.22 -8.80
CA TRP A 329 -0.13 -1.88 -8.92
C TRP A 329 0.91 -0.89 -9.41
N HIS A 330 2.09 -0.86 -8.77
CA HIS A 330 3.16 0.06 -9.11
C HIS A 330 3.64 -0.12 -10.55
N ARG A 331 3.72 -1.35 -11.08
CA ARG A 331 4.19 -1.61 -12.44
C ARG A 331 3.14 -1.35 -13.52
N LEU A 332 1.86 -1.58 -13.22
CA LEU A 332 0.81 -1.63 -14.25
C LEU A 332 -0.13 -0.42 -14.25
N MET A 333 -0.44 0.15 -13.08
CA MET A 333 -1.42 1.22 -12.93
C MET A 333 -0.74 2.58 -13.12
N GLY A 334 -1.09 3.30 -14.20
CA GLY A 334 -0.59 4.64 -14.48
C GLY A 334 -1.24 5.71 -13.60
N THR A 335 -0.83 6.97 -13.78
CA THR A 335 -1.26 8.09 -12.92
C THR A 335 -2.68 8.58 -13.18
N ASN A 336 -3.16 8.46 -14.43
CA ASN A 336 -4.49 8.94 -14.81
C ASN A 336 -5.56 7.91 -14.47
N VAL A 337 -6.48 8.27 -13.57
CA VAL A 337 -7.60 7.42 -13.14
C VAL A 337 -8.79 7.65 -14.07
N LEU A 338 -9.41 6.59 -14.56
CA LEU A 338 -10.58 6.67 -15.44
C LEU A 338 -11.87 6.33 -14.70
N SER A 339 -12.99 6.92 -15.15
CA SER A 339 -14.30 6.58 -14.61
C SER A 339 -14.76 5.22 -15.11
N VAL A 340 -15.38 4.45 -14.22
CA VAL A 340 -16.00 3.17 -14.55
C VAL A 340 -17.47 3.15 -14.17
N ASN A 341 -18.33 2.70 -15.09
CA ASN A 341 -19.69 2.31 -14.78
C ASN A 341 -19.79 0.79 -14.79
N PHE A 342 -20.04 0.21 -13.62
CA PHE A 342 -20.09 -1.23 -13.42
C PHE A 342 -21.54 -1.72 -13.46
N LYS A 343 -21.82 -2.72 -14.31
CA LYS A 343 -23.09 -3.46 -14.35
C LYS A 343 -22.83 -4.91 -13.95
N GLY A 344 -23.27 -5.31 -12.76
CA GLY A 344 -23.09 -6.68 -12.24
C GLY A 344 -23.37 -6.76 -10.74
N THR A 345 -22.74 -7.75 -10.08
CA THR A 345 -22.83 -7.93 -8.61
C THR A 345 -21.98 -6.93 -7.83
N ASN A 346 -22.43 -6.52 -6.64
CA ASN A 346 -21.65 -5.68 -5.72
C ASN A 346 -20.44 -6.40 -5.09
N LYS A 347 -20.26 -7.70 -5.36
CA LYS A 347 -19.10 -8.50 -4.96
C LYS A 347 -17.88 -8.32 -5.86
N ILE A 348 -18.04 -7.66 -7.01
CA ILE A 348 -16.94 -7.31 -7.89
C ILE A 348 -16.63 -5.84 -7.73
N ARG A 349 -15.36 -5.53 -7.52
CA ARG A 349 -14.85 -4.16 -7.48
C ARG A 349 -13.93 -3.96 -8.67
N ALA A 350 -14.02 -2.79 -9.29
CA ALA A 350 -13.30 -2.48 -10.51
C ALA A 350 -12.68 -1.09 -10.44
N TYR A 351 -11.41 -1.00 -10.82
CA TYR A 351 -10.65 0.26 -10.93
C TYR A 351 -9.90 0.25 -12.25
N VAL A 352 -9.89 1.39 -12.94
CA VAL A 352 -9.24 1.51 -14.25
C VAL A 352 -8.38 2.75 -14.28
N HIS A 353 -7.13 2.55 -14.67
CA HIS A 353 -6.17 3.62 -14.90
C HIS A 353 -5.68 3.52 -16.35
N CYS A 354 -5.12 4.61 -16.88
CA CYS A 354 -4.24 4.49 -18.03
C CYS A 354 -3.09 3.53 -17.68
N ALA A 355 -2.58 2.79 -18.67
CA ALA A 355 -1.43 1.92 -18.46
C ALA A 355 -0.18 2.76 -18.14
N LYS A 356 0.72 2.25 -17.28
CA LYS A 356 1.85 3.04 -16.77
C LYS A 356 2.94 3.27 -17.80
N GLU A 357 3.38 2.23 -18.50
CA GLU A 357 4.55 2.25 -19.39
C GLU A 357 4.18 2.01 -20.87
N SER A 358 2.89 2.03 -21.20
CA SER A 358 2.36 1.65 -22.51
C SER A 358 1.06 2.39 -22.84
N ASN A 359 0.63 2.29 -24.11
CA ASN A 359 -0.67 2.79 -24.54
C ASN A 359 -1.79 1.84 -24.13
N GLY A 360 -2.91 2.41 -23.68
CA GLY A 360 -4.11 1.66 -23.33
C GLY A 360 -4.48 1.85 -21.86
N ILE A 361 -5.11 0.85 -21.28
CA ILE A 361 -5.61 0.90 -19.91
C ILE A 361 -5.17 -0.34 -19.12
N THR A 362 -5.08 -0.19 -17.81
CA THR A 362 -4.96 -1.29 -16.87
C THR A 362 -6.23 -1.35 -16.03
N VAL A 363 -6.82 -2.54 -15.93
CA VAL A 363 -8.02 -2.83 -15.15
C VAL A 363 -7.64 -3.68 -13.95
N LEU A 364 -8.00 -3.24 -12.75
CA LEU A 364 -7.98 -4.06 -11.53
C LEU A 364 -9.39 -4.55 -11.24
N LEU A 365 -9.55 -5.87 -11.09
CA LEU A 365 -10.78 -6.54 -10.69
C LEU A 365 -10.57 -7.31 -9.39
N ILE A 366 -11.48 -7.14 -8.43
CA ILE A 366 -11.46 -7.85 -7.15
C ILE A 366 -12.77 -8.61 -6.98
N ASN A 367 -12.73 -9.93 -6.83
CA ASN A 367 -13.91 -10.76 -6.59
C ASN A 367 -13.98 -11.21 -5.12
N LEU A 368 -14.99 -10.70 -4.42
CA LEU A 368 -15.28 -10.99 -3.02
C LEU A 368 -16.36 -12.09 -2.85
N SER A 369 -16.75 -12.76 -3.94
CA SER A 369 -17.66 -13.91 -3.88
C SER A 369 -16.90 -15.19 -3.50
N SER A 370 -17.53 -16.04 -2.70
CA SER A 370 -16.94 -17.30 -2.24
C SER A 370 -17.09 -18.47 -3.21
N ASP A 371 -18.04 -18.37 -4.14
CA ASP A 371 -18.57 -19.52 -4.88
C ASP A 371 -18.89 -19.21 -6.35
N THR A 372 -18.65 -17.97 -6.78
CA THR A 372 -19.07 -17.47 -8.09
C THR A 372 -17.89 -16.90 -8.85
N THR A 373 -17.57 -17.50 -9.99
CA THR A 373 -16.65 -16.91 -10.97
C THR A 373 -17.41 -15.85 -11.75
N THR A 374 -16.85 -14.65 -11.88
CA THR A 374 -17.47 -13.59 -12.69
C THR A 374 -16.74 -13.43 -14.02
N GLN A 375 -17.50 -13.48 -15.12
CA GLN A 375 -17.04 -13.15 -16.46
C GLN A 375 -17.28 -11.66 -16.73
N VAL A 376 -16.21 -10.86 -16.76
CA VAL A 376 -16.27 -9.40 -16.87
C VAL A 376 -15.92 -8.95 -18.27
N SER A 377 -16.88 -8.35 -18.98
CA SER A 377 -16.61 -7.72 -20.28
C SER A 377 -16.23 -6.25 -20.11
N VAL A 378 -15.20 -5.78 -20.82
CA VAL A 378 -14.74 -4.38 -20.78
C VAL A 378 -15.08 -3.67 -22.09
N ALA A 379 -15.69 -2.49 -22.01
CA ALA A 379 -16.07 -1.70 -23.18
C ALA A 379 -15.89 -0.19 -22.94
N THR A 380 -15.80 0.58 -24.01
CA THR A 380 -15.84 2.06 -23.95
C THR A 380 -17.24 2.55 -23.58
N GLY A 381 -17.33 3.72 -22.93
CA GLY A 381 -18.53 4.29 -22.29
C GLY A 381 -19.83 4.27 -23.13
N ASP A 382 -19.72 4.32 -24.46
CA ASP A 382 -20.87 4.32 -25.38
C ASP A 382 -21.36 2.90 -25.77
N GLY A 383 -20.68 1.83 -25.34
CA GLY A 383 -20.90 0.44 -25.79
C GLY A 383 -21.71 -0.45 -24.83
N VAL A 384 -22.02 0.01 -23.62
CA VAL A 384 -22.51 -0.83 -22.51
C VAL A 384 -23.89 -1.45 -22.77
N ASP A 385 -24.75 -0.75 -23.49
CA ASP A 385 -26.09 -1.23 -23.80
C ASP A 385 -26.09 -2.29 -24.91
N ASN A 386 -24.99 -2.42 -25.66
CA ASN A 386 -24.81 -3.46 -26.67
C ASN A 386 -24.13 -4.72 -26.09
N VAL A 387 -23.16 -4.56 -25.18
CA VAL A 387 -22.44 -5.69 -24.55
C VAL A 387 -23.35 -6.48 -23.59
N ALA A 388 -24.20 -5.81 -22.81
CA ALA A 388 -25.13 -6.48 -21.92
C ALA A 388 -26.25 -7.26 -22.67
N ARG A 389 -26.54 -6.92 -23.94
CA ARG A 389 -27.57 -7.60 -24.74
C ARG A 389 -27.05 -8.86 -25.43
N ASP A 390 -25.79 -8.88 -25.85
CA ASP A 390 -25.19 -10.05 -26.51
C ASP A 390 -24.91 -11.20 -25.52
N SER A 391 -24.68 -10.92 -24.23
CA SER A 391 -24.52 -11.97 -23.21
C SER A 391 -25.83 -12.66 -22.78
N ILE A 392 -26.99 -12.10 -23.14
CA ILE A 392 -28.32 -12.58 -22.70
C ILE A 392 -29.07 -13.31 -23.83
N HIS A 393 -28.75 -13.06 -25.10
CA HIS A 393 -29.47 -13.64 -26.24
C HIS A 393 -28.58 -14.47 -27.16
N ASN A 394 -28.24 -15.68 -26.71
CA ASN A 394 -27.86 -16.76 -27.64
C ASN A 394 -29.16 -17.42 -28.17
N GLY A 395 -29.79 -16.76 -29.14
CA GLY A 395 -31.03 -17.23 -29.76
C GLY A 395 -31.47 -16.36 -30.94
N GLN A 396 -31.05 -16.77 -32.15
CA GLN A 396 -31.60 -16.43 -33.48
C GLN A 396 -31.96 -14.95 -33.79
N GLY A 397 -31.23 -14.35 -34.73
CA GLY A 397 -31.77 -13.23 -35.50
C GLY A 397 -30.74 -12.35 -36.22
N SER A 398 -30.64 -12.49 -37.53
CA SER A 398 -29.87 -11.61 -38.41
C SER A 398 -30.59 -10.26 -38.60
N ARG A 399 -29.93 -9.11 -38.32
CA ARG A 399 -30.16 -7.82 -39.02
C ARG A 399 -29.14 -6.70 -38.70
N LYS A 400 -28.52 -6.22 -39.79
CA LYS A 400 -27.83 -4.95 -40.13
C LYS A 400 -27.20 -4.03 -39.07
N LEU A 401 -25.86 -4.04 -39.14
CA LEU A 401 -24.79 -3.05 -38.91
C LEU A 401 -25.15 -1.57 -38.63
N SER A 402 -24.81 -1.12 -37.41
CA SER A 402 -24.45 0.27 -37.07
C SER A 402 -23.12 0.24 -36.28
N ARG A 403 -22.12 0.99 -36.76
CA ARG A 403 -20.71 1.01 -36.31
C ARG A 403 -20.58 1.39 -34.82
N THR A 404 -20.45 0.40 -33.95
CA THR A 404 -19.69 0.49 -32.70
C THR A 404 -18.19 0.47 -33.04
N PRO A 405 -17.33 1.29 -32.43
CA PRO A 405 -15.90 1.01 -32.37
C PRO A 405 -15.72 -0.20 -31.44
N ARG A 406 -15.92 -1.40 -32.01
CA ARG A 406 -15.32 -2.62 -31.47
C ARG A 406 -13.82 -2.42 -31.55
N LEU A 407 -13.07 -2.94 -30.57
CA LEU A 407 -11.67 -3.34 -30.78
C LEU A 407 -11.63 -3.99 -32.17
N THR A 408 -11.02 -3.31 -33.14
CA THR A 408 -11.07 -3.75 -34.52
C THR A 408 -10.43 -5.13 -34.56
N LYS A 409 -11.09 -6.08 -35.23
CA LYS A 409 -10.54 -7.41 -35.57
C LYS A 409 -9.39 -7.27 -36.58
N GLU A 410 -8.47 -6.35 -36.35
CA GLU A 410 -7.20 -6.30 -37.05
C GLU A 410 -6.23 -7.10 -36.19
N ASN A 411 -6.07 -8.37 -36.55
CA ASN A 411 -5.11 -9.33 -36.00
C ASN A 411 -5.08 -9.45 -34.46
N GLY A 412 -5.81 -10.45 -33.94
CA GLY A 412 -5.55 -11.10 -32.64
C GLY A 412 -4.99 -10.20 -31.53
N VAL A 413 -5.72 -9.15 -31.14
CA VAL A 413 -5.29 -8.30 -30.02
C VAL A 413 -5.25 -9.16 -28.75
N THR A 414 -4.07 -9.34 -28.20
CA THR A 414 -3.86 -9.99 -26.91
C THR A 414 -3.90 -8.94 -25.81
N ARG A 415 -4.36 -9.34 -24.63
CA ARG A 415 -4.22 -8.61 -23.38
C ARG A 415 -3.41 -9.45 -22.40
N GLU A 416 -2.74 -8.79 -21.49
CA GLU A 416 -1.97 -9.43 -20.43
C GLU A 416 -2.80 -9.51 -19.16
N GLU A 417 -2.89 -10.68 -18.53
CA GLU A 417 -3.59 -10.88 -17.27
C GLU A 417 -2.67 -11.40 -16.16
N TYR A 418 -2.89 -10.90 -14.95
CA TYR A 418 -2.18 -11.25 -13.73
C TYR A 418 -3.19 -11.69 -12.67
N HIS A 419 -3.40 -13.00 -12.57
CA HIS A 419 -4.34 -13.62 -11.65
C HIS A 419 -3.67 -13.89 -10.31
N LEU A 420 -4.11 -13.21 -9.27
CA LEU A 420 -3.65 -13.41 -7.90
C LEU A 420 -4.64 -14.28 -7.14
N THR A 421 -4.12 -15.39 -6.61
CA THR A 421 -4.90 -16.34 -5.80
C THR A 421 -4.10 -16.79 -4.57
N PRO A 422 -4.76 -17.18 -3.47
CA PRO A 422 -4.06 -17.78 -2.36
C PRO A 422 -3.62 -19.20 -2.71
N LYS A 423 -2.46 -19.62 -2.20
CA LYS A 423 -2.05 -21.02 -2.27
C LYS A 423 -3.13 -21.94 -1.68
N ASP A 424 -3.44 -23.01 -2.42
CA ASP A 424 -4.44 -24.02 -2.05
C ASP A 424 -5.85 -23.48 -1.77
N GLY A 425 -6.18 -22.28 -2.25
CA GLY A 425 -7.47 -21.61 -1.95
C GLY A 425 -7.57 -21.06 -0.52
N ASN A 426 -6.51 -21.11 0.28
CA ASN A 426 -6.53 -20.69 1.68
C ASN A 426 -6.30 -19.18 1.83
N LEU A 427 -7.35 -18.41 2.15
CA LEU A 427 -7.27 -16.96 2.34
C LEU A 427 -6.28 -16.51 3.43
N HIS A 428 -5.97 -17.38 4.39
CA HIS A 428 -5.00 -17.15 5.46
C HIS A 428 -3.56 -17.53 5.05
N SER A 429 -3.34 -17.93 3.80
CA SER A 429 -2.01 -18.23 3.26
C SER A 429 -1.16 -16.95 3.14
N GLN A 430 0.09 -17.03 3.58
CA GLN A 430 1.11 -16.01 3.32
C GLN A 430 1.81 -16.22 1.97
N THR A 431 1.52 -17.33 1.27
CA THR A 431 1.96 -17.56 -0.11
C THR A 431 0.87 -17.14 -1.09
N MET A 432 1.22 -16.19 -1.96
CA MET A 432 0.43 -15.76 -3.10
C MET A 432 0.88 -16.51 -4.36
N LEU A 433 -0.09 -16.89 -5.20
CA LEU A 433 0.18 -17.38 -6.54
C LEU A 433 -0.10 -16.27 -7.56
N LEU A 434 0.77 -16.14 -8.56
CA LEU A 434 0.52 -15.38 -9.78
C LEU A 434 0.32 -16.36 -10.93
N ASN A 435 -0.85 -16.32 -11.57
CA ASN A 435 -1.17 -17.20 -12.69
C ASN A 435 -0.97 -18.69 -12.36
N GLY A 436 -1.24 -19.07 -11.10
CA GLY A 436 -1.06 -20.43 -10.56
C GLY A 436 0.34 -20.76 -10.04
N ASN A 437 1.34 -19.90 -10.25
CA ASN A 437 2.72 -20.12 -9.81
C ASN A 437 2.99 -19.39 -8.48
N ALA A 438 3.59 -20.09 -7.51
CA ALA A 438 3.91 -19.48 -6.23
C ALA A 438 4.99 -18.40 -6.38
N LEU A 439 4.72 -17.21 -5.82
CA LEU A 439 5.70 -16.13 -5.76
C LEU A 439 6.59 -16.32 -4.54
N SER A 440 7.89 -16.40 -4.77
CA SER A 440 8.93 -16.45 -3.75
C SER A 440 10.19 -15.78 -4.28
N VAL A 441 11.00 -15.24 -3.37
CA VAL A 441 12.34 -14.77 -3.73
C VAL A 441 13.23 -15.94 -4.14
N ASP A 442 14.23 -15.66 -4.98
CA ASP A 442 15.26 -16.65 -5.30
C ASP A 442 16.32 -16.75 -4.18
N SER A 443 17.33 -17.60 -4.38
CA SER A 443 18.42 -17.81 -3.41
C SER A 443 19.28 -16.57 -3.16
N ASP A 444 19.30 -15.62 -4.10
CA ASP A 444 20.04 -14.35 -3.99
C ASP A 444 19.18 -13.23 -3.36
N GLY A 445 17.92 -13.54 -3.06
CA GLY A 445 16.95 -12.61 -2.51
C GLY A 445 16.36 -11.66 -3.55
N ASN A 446 16.41 -12.01 -4.84
CA ASN A 446 15.76 -11.21 -5.88
C ASN A 446 14.25 -11.43 -5.86
N ILE A 447 13.51 -10.36 -6.13
CA ILE A 447 12.06 -10.41 -6.28
C ILE A 447 11.75 -11.10 -7.61
N PRO A 448 10.84 -12.11 -7.64
CA PRO A 448 10.54 -12.84 -8.86
C PRO A 448 9.96 -11.91 -9.94
N GLU A 449 10.18 -12.30 -11.19
CA GLU A 449 9.49 -11.68 -12.31
C GLU A 449 7.98 -11.92 -12.20
N LEU A 450 7.21 -10.88 -12.51
CA LEU A 450 5.76 -10.95 -12.43
C LEU A 450 5.24 -11.12 -13.85
N GLU A 451 5.21 -12.37 -14.31
CA GLU A 451 4.88 -12.72 -15.69
C GLU A 451 3.37 -12.75 -15.93
N PRO A 452 2.86 -12.09 -16.99
CA PRO A 452 1.46 -12.20 -17.37
C PRO A 452 1.14 -13.53 -18.04
N VAL A 453 -0.15 -13.80 -18.18
CA VAL A 453 -0.66 -14.71 -19.22
C VAL A 453 -1.30 -13.89 -20.33
N GLU A 454 -1.03 -14.26 -21.58
CA GLU A 454 -1.66 -13.62 -22.73
C GLU A 454 -3.03 -14.23 -23.01
N VAL A 455 -4.04 -13.39 -23.14
CA VAL A 455 -5.44 -13.78 -23.37
C VAL A 455 -6.00 -13.00 -24.56
N ASP A 456 -6.85 -13.63 -25.37
CA ASP A 456 -7.58 -12.95 -26.45
C ASP A 456 -8.42 -11.80 -25.87
N ALA A 457 -8.12 -10.56 -26.27
CA ALA A 457 -8.74 -9.35 -25.75
C ALA A 457 -10.26 -9.30 -26.00
N THR A 458 -10.80 -10.11 -26.92
CA THR A 458 -12.24 -10.20 -27.21
C THR A 458 -13.03 -11.07 -26.23
N GLN A 459 -12.36 -11.94 -25.47
CA GLN A 459 -13.00 -12.77 -24.45
C GLN A 459 -13.27 -11.97 -23.18
N PRO A 460 -14.32 -12.28 -22.39
CA PRO A 460 -14.47 -11.73 -21.05
C PRO A 460 -13.26 -12.07 -20.16
N ILE A 461 -12.97 -11.23 -19.17
CA ILE A 461 -11.98 -11.51 -18.12
C ILE A 461 -12.65 -12.41 -17.08
N SER A 462 -12.09 -13.58 -16.85
CA SER A 462 -12.61 -14.54 -15.87
C SER A 462 -12.01 -14.29 -14.49
N VAL A 463 -12.81 -13.83 -13.53
CA VAL A 463 -12.37 -13.54 -12.16
C VAL A 463 -12.90 -14.61 -11.21
N ALA A 464 -12.02 -15.51 -10.76
CA ALA A 464 -12.37 -16.63 -9.89
C ALA A 464 -12.90 -16.18 -8.51
N PRO A 465 -13.60 -17.03 -7.74
CA PRO A 465 -13.99 -16.71 -6.37
C PRO A 465 -12.77 -16.36 -5.52
N TYR A 466 -12.91 -15.38 -4.63
CA TYR A 466 -11.82 -14.87 -3.78
C TYR A 466 -10.47 -14.72 -4.52
N SER A 467 -10.49 -13.99 -5.63
CA SER A 467 -9.31 -13.72 -6.43
C SER A 467 -9.26 -12.26 -6.88
N ILE A 468 -8.09 -11.86 -7.36
CA ILE A 468 -7.83 -10.52 -7.88
C ILE A 468 -7.19 -10.68 -9.26
N VAL A 469 -7.55 -9.81 -10.20
CA VAL A 469 -6.97 -9.79 -11.55
C VAL A 469 -6.53 -8.39 -11.91
N PHE A 470 -5.28 -8.22 -12.33
CA PHE A 470 -4.88 -7.06 -13.14
C PHE A 470 -4.93 -7.47 -14.61
N ALA A 471 -5.49 -6.63 -15.47
CA ALA A 471 -5.53 -6.85 -16.90
C ALA A 471 -5.06 -5.59 -17.64
N HIS A 472 -3.93 -5.70 -18.35
CA HIS A 472 -3.45 -4.64 -19.22
C HIS A 472 -4.02 -4.87 -20.63
N ILE A 473 -4.84 -3.91 -21.08
CA ILE A 473 -5.51 -3.95 -22.38
C ILE A 473 -4.83 -2.93 -23.29
N PRO A 474 -3.90 -3.39 -24.15
CA PRO A 474 -3.15 -2.48 -25.01
C PRO A 474 -4.07 -1.87 -26.06
N ASN A 475 -3.74 -0.66 -26.50
CA ASN A 475 -4.43 0.04 -27.59
C ASN A 475 -5.94 0.26 -27.34
N PHE A 476 -6.40 0.21 -26.09
CA PHE A 476 -7.77 0.58 -25.74
C PHE A 476 -8.03 2.05 -26.12
N ASP A 477 -9.18 2.34 -26.73
CA ASP A 477 -9.52 3.70 -27.16
C ASP A 477 -9.93 4.58 -25.96
N ALA A 478 -8.93 5.15 -25.31
CA ALA A 478 -9.06 6.13 -24.24
C ALA A 478 -8.20 7.36 -24.55
N PRO A 479 -8.79 8.42 -25.13
CA PRO A 479 -8.08 9.67 -25.41
C PRO A 479 -7.33 10.28 -24.21
N ALA A 480 -7.80 10.05 -22.98
CA ALA A 480 -7.12 10.51 -21.76
C ALA A 480 -5.80 9.79 -21.43
N CYS A 481 -5.45 8.74 -22.18
CA CYS A 481 -4.27 7.89 -21.99
C CYS A 481 -3.25 8.03 -23.13
N ARG A 482 -3.28 9.13 -23.88
CA ARG A 482 -2.39 9.41 -25.02
C ARG A 482 -1.58 10.68 -24.80
#